data_AF-A0A7R8C396-F1
#
_entry.id   AF-A0A7R8C396-F1
#
_cell.length_a   1.000
_cell.length_b   1.000
_cell.length_c   1.000
_cell.angle_alpha   90.00
_cell.angle_beta   90.00
_cell.angle_gamma   90.00
#
_symmetry.space_group_name_H-M   'P 1'
#
loop_
_entity.id
_entity.type
_entity.pdbx_description
1 polymer ?
#
loop_
_entity_poly.entity_id
_entity_poly.type
_entity_poly.pdbx_seq_one_letter_code
_entity_poly.pdbx_strand_id
1 'polypeptide(L)'
;MVGKCHSKVKYENINENKKRSRKEKGIQKMEPRASLLKPREHIKVFTLPRGRGSHQHLSQSSSIRPAAMPLPLAFLVTLVVLSCRATCSLGCELPPTHSLGNRRALLLLGQMRRVSLFSCLKDRKDFGFPQEALDGEQVQKAQAIAVLHEMTRQIYSLFSTKTWPAPWEKSLVDKLCAGLHEQLQELRACLSREVGEQEPAMVLEDSTLAVSKHFHRISLYLQEKKFSPCAWEVVRAEIMRYFSSSANLLERIKSEE
;
A
#
# COMPACT_ATOMS: atom_id res chain seq x y z
N MET A 1 -24.21 -9.61 -5.64
CA MET A 1 -24.00 -11.07 -5.74
C MET A 1 -22.77 -11.41 -4.91
N VAL A 2 -22.90 -12.23 -3.86
CA VAL A 2 -21.76 -12.59 -2.99
C VAL A 2 -20.88 -13.57 -3.76
N GLY A 3 -19.65 -13.17 -4.09
CA GLY A 3 -18.68 -14.03 -4.77
C GLY A 3 -18.31 -15.21 -3.87
N LYS A 4 -18.50 -16.44 -4.36
CA LYS A 4 -18.03 -17.65 -3.66
C LYS A 4 -16.51 -17.62 -3.63
N CYS A 5 -15.90 -17.96 -2.48
CA CYS A 5 -14.45 -18.03 -2.31
C CYS A 5 -13.77 -19.00 -3.31
N HIS A 6 -14.53 -19.91 -3.92
CA HIS A 6 -14.07 -20.91 -4.88
C HIS A 6 -14.33 -20.59 -6.36
N SER A 7 -14.73 -19.38 -6.72
CA SER A 7 -14.76 -18.99 -8.13
C SER A 7 -13.32 -19.02 -8.66
N LYS A 8 -13.06 -19.85 -9.69
CA LYS A 8 -11.75 -20.04 -10.33
C LYS A 8 -11.19 -18.70 -10.81
N VAL A 9 -10.45 -18.00 -9.96
CA VAL A 9 -9.52 -16.98 -10.44
C VAL A 9 -8.23 -17.70 -10.75
N LYS A 10 -7.99 -17.93 -12.04
CA LYS A 10 -6.75 -18.49 -12.56
C LYS A 10 -5.67 -17.42 -12.37
N TYR A 11 -5.06 -17.37 -11.20
CA TYR A 11 -3.84 -16.59 -11.00
C TYR A 11 -2.67 -17.39 -11.56
N GLU A 12 -2.16 -16.96 -12.70
CA GLU A 12 -0.96 -17.53 -13.31
C GLU A 12 0.23 -17.37 -12.37
N ASN A 13 0.96 -18.47 -12.21
CA ASN A 13 2.10 -18.60 -11.33
C ASN A 13 3.26 -17.76 -11.90
N ILE A 14 3.56 -16.62 -11.28
CA ILE A 14 4.66 -15.70 -11.65
C ILE A 14 6.04 -16.41 -11.64
N ASN A 15 6.14 -17.59 -11.01
CA ASN A 15 7.36 -18.39 -10.94
C ASN A 15 7.80 -19.05 -12.26
N GLU A 16 6.91 -19.25 -13.24
CA GLU A 16 7.27 -19.86 -14.53
C GLU A 16 8.04 -18.87 -15.44
N ASN A 17 7.71 -17.58 -15.39
CA ASN A 17 8.41 -16.54 -16.17
C ASN A 17 9.83 -16.25 -15.66
N LYS A 18 10.11 -16.49 -14.38
CA LYS A 18 11.44 -16.27 -13.78
C LYS A 18 12.49 -17.31 -14.25
N LYS A 19 12.06 -18.53 -14.58
CA LYS A 19 12.94 -19.55 -15.18
C LYS A 19 13.29 -19.27 -16.63
N ARG A 20 12.38 -18.65 -17.40
CA ARG A 20 12.64 -18.26 -18.79
C ARG A 20 13.56 -17.04 -18.89
N SER A 21 13.34 -16.03 -18.04
CA SER A 21 14.17 -14.81 -18.03
C SER A 21 15.61 -15.02 -17.52
N ARG A 22 15.85 -15.96 -16.58
CA ARG A 22 17.22 -16.31 -16.13
C ARG A 22 18.06 -16.99 -17.20
N LYS A 23 17.45 -17.58 -18.23
CA LYS A 23 18.19 -18.27 -19.31
C LYS A 23 18.68 -17.31 -20.41
N GLU A 24 18.13 -16.09 -20.47
CA GLU A 24 18.47 -15.06 -21.48
C GLU A 24 19.46 -13.99 -21.00
N LYS A 25 19.72 -13.86 -19.69
CA LYS A 25 20.67 -12.86 -19.15
C LYS A 25 22.05 -13.42 -18.81
N GLY A 26 22.53 -14.36 -19.61
CA GLY A 26 23.94 -14.71 -19.67
C GLY A 26 24.63 -13.83 -20.71
N ILE A 27 25.71 -13.16 -20.31
CA ILE A 27 26.71 -12.44 -21.13
C ILE A 27 26.42 -10.95 -21.37
N GLN A 28 26.90 -10.09 -20.46
CA GLN A 28 27.96 -9.10 -20.77
C GLN A 28 28.45 -8.44 -19.48
N LYS A 29 29.72 -8.67 -19.17
CA LYS A 29 30.49 -8.03 -18.10
C LYS A 29 31.24 -6.86 -18.74
N MET A 30 31.00 -5.63 -18.29
CA MET A 30 31.91 -4.50 -18.53
C MET A 30 32.23 -3.80 -17.22
N GLU A 31 33.51 -3.55 -17.05
CA GLU A 31 34.21 -3.00 -15.89
C GLU A 31 34.21 -1.46 -15.96
N PRO A 32 34.04 -0.70 -14.86
CA PRO A 32 34.14 0.74 -14.91
C PRO A 32 35.58 1.21 -14.68
N ARG A 33 36.16 1.90 -15.67
CA ARG A 33 37.33 2.77 -15.47
C ARG A 33 36.88 4.09 -14.85
N ALA A 34 37.53 4.46 -13.75
CA ALA A 34 37.40 5.77 -13.11
C ALA A 34 38.11 6.85 -13.94
N SER A 35 37.53 8.05 -14.01
CA SER A 35 38.24 9.29 -14.40
C SER A 35 37.64 10.48 -13.65
N LEU A 36 38.48 11.05 -12.81
CA LEU A 36 38.31 12.25 -12.00
C LEU A 36 38.15 13.51 -12.87
N LEU A 37 37.17 14.38 -12.58
CA LEU A 37 37.31 15.84 -12.72
C LEU A 37 36.40 16.56 -11.70
N LYS A 38 37.00 17.52 -10.97
CA LYS A 38 36.42 18.35 -9.90
C LYS A 38 35.65 19.58 -10.47
N PRO A 39 34.86 20.29 -9.63
CA PRO A 39 33.86 21.27 -10.04
C PRO A 39 34.43 22.70 -10.16
N ARG A 40 33.69 23.56 -10.88
CA ARG A 40 33.92 25.01 -10.90
C ARG A 40 32.62 25.74 -10.55
N GLU A 41 32.66 26.46 -9.44
CA GLU A 41 31.62 27.38 -8.96
C GLU A 41 31.43 28.56 -9.92
N HIS A 42 30.23 29.15 -9.93
CA HIS A 42 30.04 30.60 -9.87
C HIS A 42 28.63 30.93 -9.39
N ILE A 43 28.58 31.54 -8.20
CA ILE A 43 27.42 32.18 -7.57
C ILE A 43 27.15 33.53 -8.24
N LYS A 44 25.87 33.90 -8.47
CA LYS A 44 25.39 35.28 -8.31
C LYS A 44 24.00 35.30 -7.68
N VAL A 45 23.98 35.59 -6.39
CA VAL A 45 22.82 36.02 -5.60
C VAL A 45 22.52 37.47 -5.98
N PHE A 46 21.27 37.77 -6.39
CA PHE A 46 20.79 39.13 -6.58
C PHE A 46 19.99 39.55 -5.34
N THR A 47 20.52 40.50 -4.57
CA THR A 47 19.84 41.15 -3.44
C THR A 47 19.58 42.61 -3.83
N LEU A 48 18.32 43.05 -3.76
CA LEU A 48 17.90 44.43 -3.96
C LEU A 48 18.35 45.32 -2.78
N PRO A 49 18.83 46.55 -3.02
CA PRO A 49 18.81 47.57 -2.00
C PRO A 49 17.56 48.46 -2.10
N ARG A 50 17.19 48.90 -0.90
CA ARG A 50 16.03 49.67 -0.47
C ARG A 50 16.24 51.16 -0.75
N GLY A 51 15.13 51.88 -0.90
CA GLY A 51 15.07 53.22 -1.51
C GLY A 51 15.64 54.38 -0.69
N ARG A 52 15.66 55.55 -1.36
CA ARG A 52 15.70 56.87 -0.73
C ARG A 52 14.86 57.81 -1.60
N GLY A 53 13.88 58.48 -0.97
CA GLY A 53 12.88 59.29 -1.64
C GLY A 53 13.38 60.68 -2.05
N SER A 54 12.57 61.33 -2.90
CA SER A 54 12.56 62.78 -3.02
C SER A 54 11.14 63.22 -3.39
N HIS A 55 10.65 64.23 -2.66
CA HIS A 55 9.36 64.88 -2.85
C HIS A 55 9.37 65.71 -4.13
N GLN A 56 8.34 65.59 -4.96
CA GLN A 56 7.80 66.72 -5.75
C GLN A 56 6.28 66.61 -5.83
N HIS A 57 5.64 67.72 -5.45
CA HIS A 57 4.21 67.95 -5.41
C HIS A 57 3.79 68.54 -6.77
N LEU A 58 2.97 67.83 -7.53
CA LEU A 58 2.13 68.46 -8.56
C LEU A 58 0.78 67.73 -8.64
N SER A 59 -0.26 68.52 -8.39
CA SER A 59 -1.67 68.20 -8.43
C SER A 59 -2.10 67.64 -9.78
N GLN A 60 -2.91 66.57 -9.79
CA GLN A 60 -4.08 66.46 -10.66
C GLN A 60 -4.98 65.28 -10.26
N SER A 61 -6.26 65.61 -10.08
CA SER A 61 -7.36 64.70 -9.83
C SER A 61 -7.48 63.65 -10.93
N SER A 62 -7.44 62.37 -10.57
CA SER A 62 -7.91 61.29 -11.46
C SER A 62 -8.71 60.28 -10.65
N SER A 63 -9.94 60.09 -11.10
CA SER A 63 -10.95 59.18 -10.56
C SER A 63 -10.41 57.75 -10.51
N ILE A 64 -10.27 57.20 -9.29
CA ILE A 64 -10.00 55.76 -9.10
C ILE A 64 -11.30 55.02 -9.44
N ARG A 65 -11.45 54.63 -10.71
CA ARG A 65 -12.33 53.52 -11.05
C ARG A 65 -11.64 52.24 -10.55
N PRO A 66 -12.31 51.35 -9.82
CA PRO A 66 -11.73 50.04 -9.55
C PRO A 66 -11.50 49.38 -10.92
N ALA A 67 -10.25 49.11 -11.25
CA ALA A 67 -9.91 48.32 -12.43
C ALA A 67 -10.66 47.00 -12.26
N ALA A 68 -11.70 46.80 -13.08
CA ALA A 68 -12.36 45.52 -13.18
C ALA A 68 -11.25 44.52 -13.55
N MET A 69 -10.91 43.64 -12.60
CA MET A 69 -10.07 42.48 -12.88
C MET A 69 -10.69 41.84 -14.12
N PRO A 70 -9.96 41.74 -15.24
CA PRO A 70 -10.55 41.29 -16.48
C PRO A 70 -11.15 39.92 -16.20
N LEU A 71 -12.47 39.84 -16.33
CA LEU A 71 -13.29 38.64 -16.20
C LEU A 71 -12.62 37.36 -16.76
N PRO A 72 -11.86 37.40 -17.88
CA PRO A 72 -11.10 36.23 -18.34
C PRO A 72 -9.97 35.77 -17.41
N LEU A 73 -9.24 36.66 -16.74
CA LEU A 73 -8.16 36.27 -15.81
C LEU A 73 -8.74 35.60 -14.56
N ALA A 74 -9.84 36.15 -14.03
CA ALA A 74 -10.57 35.52 -12.92
C ALA A 74 -11.08 34.13 -13.34
N PHE A 75 -11.71 34.01 -14.51
CA PHE A 75 -12.15 32.71 -15.06
C PHE A 75 -11.00 31.71 -15.23
N LEU A 76 -9.85 32.13 -15.74
CA LEU A 76 -8.68 31.27 -15.91
C LEU A 76 -8.13 30.81 -14.55
N VAL A 77 -8.07 31.70 -13.55
CA VAL A 77 -7.67 31.32 -12.19
C VAL A 77 -8.70 30.36 -11.59
N THR A 78 -10.01 30.58 -11.77
CA THR A 78 -11.03 29.64 -11.31
C THR A 78 -10.92 28.30 -12.03
N LEU A 79 -10.67 28.28 -13.34
CA LEU A 79 -10.49 27.05 -14.12
C LEU A 79 -9.23 26.30 -13.69
N VAL A 80 -8.13 27.01 -13.44
CA VAL A 80 -6.87 26.46 -12.91
C VAL A 80 -7.07 25.93 -11.49
N VAL A 81 -7.79 26.65 -10.62
CA VAL A 81 -8.09 26.16 -9.26
C VAL A 81 -9.05 24.97 -9.31
N LEU A 82 -10.06 24.96 -10.19
CA LEU A 82 -11.00 23.85 -10.34
C LEU A 82 -10.32 22.61 -10.94
N SER A 83 -9.43 22.83 -11.91
CA SER A 83 -8.62 21.76 -12.50
C SER A 83 -7.55 21.28 -11.52
N CYS A 84 -6.88 22.14 -10.75
CA CYS A 84 -6.03 21.77 -9.63
C CYS A 84 -6.82 21.04 -8.53
N ARG A 85 -8.06 21.42 -8.20
CA ARG A 85 -8.88 20.63 -7.27
C ARG A 85 -9.22 19.25 -7.82
N ALA A 86 -9.29 19.12 -9.15
CA ALA A 86 -9.52 17.84 -9.83
C ALA A 86 -8.23 17.03 -10.07
N THR A 87 -7.04 17.65 -10.11
CA THR A 87 -5.75 17.01 -10.44
C THR A 87 -4.72 17.02 -9.31
N CYS A 88 -4.89 17.81 -8.24
CA CYS A 88 -3.99 17.84 -7.09
C CYS A 88 -4.30 16.76 -6.03
N SER A 89 -5.26 15.85 -6.28
CA SER A 89 -5.44 14.64 -5.47
C SER A 89 -4.87 13.38 -6.17
N LEU A 90 -3.71 13.51 -6.85
CA LEU A 90 -3.07 12.38 -7.55
C LEU A 90 -2.62 11.24 -6.61
N GLY A 91 -2.63 11.46 -5.29
CA GLY A 91 -2.45 10.41 -4.29
C GLY A 91 -3.67 9.48 -4.18
N CYS A 92 -3.43 8.22 -3.82
CA CYS A 92 -4.49 7.35 -3.34
C CYS A 92 -4.91 7.79 -1.93
N GLU A 93 -6.15 8.26 -1.79
CA GLU A 93 -6.85 8.23 -0.51
C GLU A 93 -7.44 6.82 -0.34
N LEU A 94 -6.91 6.03 0.61
CA LEU A 94 -7.53 4.75 0.96
C LEU A 94 -8.88 5.04 1.63
N PRO A 95 -10.00 4.58 1.05
CA PRO A 95 -11.31 4.93 1.58
C PRO A 95 -11.45 4.43 3.04
N PRO A 96 -12.23 5.13 3.88
CA PRO A 96 -12.54 4.69 5.25
C PRO A 96 -13.12 3.26 5.33
N THR A 97 -13.57 2.72 4.21
CA THR A 97 -14.02 1.34 4.04
C THR A 97 -12.94 0.31 4.40
N HIS A 98 -11.65 0.64 4.28
CA HIS A 98 -10.58 -0.32 4.58
C HIS A 98 -10.48 -0.64 6.09
N SER A 99 -10.58 0.36 6.98
CA SER A 99 -10.60 0.12 8.44
C SER A 99 -11.88 -0.58 8.89
N LEU A 100 -13.01 -0.22 8.27
CA LEU A 100 -14.28 -0.91 8.45
C LEU A 100 -14.19 -2.38 7.96
N GLY A 101 -13.48 -2.62 6.87
CA GLY A 101 -13.15 -3.93 6.33
C GLY A 101 -12.36 -4.79 7.31
N ASN A 102 -11.29 -4.23 7.90
CA ASN A 102 -10.49 -4.92 8.92
C ASN A 102 -11.32 -5.28 10.16
N ARG A 103 -12.17 -4.36 10.64
CA ARG A 103 -13.08 -4.64 11.77
C ARG A 103 -14.05 -5.77 11.45
N ARG A 104 -14.65 -5.75 10.25
CA ARG A 104 -15.54 -6.83 9.80
C ARG A 104 -14.80 -8.16 9.69
N ALA A 105 -13.58 -8.16 9.16
CA ALA A 105 -12.74 -9.37 9.08
C ALA A 105 -12.42 -9.94 10.46
N LEU A 106 -12.07 -9.11 11.44
CA LEU A 106 -11.85 -9.54 12.83
C LEU A 106 -13.09 -10.18 13.45
N LEU A 107 -14.29 -9.61 13.22
CA LEU A 107 -15.55 -10.19 13.69
C LEU A 107 -15.81 -11.56 13.06
N LEU A 108 -15.63 -11.69 11.75
CA LEU A 108 -15.79 -12.96 11.03
C LEU A 108 -14.80 -14.01 11.53
N LEU A 109 -13.51 -13.65 11.68
CA LEU A 109 -12.49 -14.54 12.24
C LEU A 109 -12.80 -14.95 13.67
N GLY A 110 -13.38 -14.06 14.49
CA GLY A 110 -13.84 -14.38 15.84
C GLY A 110 -14.97 -15.41 15.84
N GLN A 111 -15.94 -15.28 14.93
CA GLN A 111 -17.04 -16.23 14.75
C GLN A 111 -16.57 -17.60 14.24
N MET A 112 -15.45 -17.67 13.52
CA MET A 112 -14.84 -18.93 13.08
C MET A 112 -14.10 -19.68 14.20
N ARG A 113 -13.92 -19.09 15.38
CA ARG A 113 -13.22 -19.77 16.48
C ARG A 113 -14.01 -20.99 16.95
N ARG A 114 -13.35 -22.15 17.00
CA ARG A 114 -13.95 -23.43 17.43
C ARG A 114 -13.24 -24.08 18.60
N VAL A 115 -11.96 -23.80 18.77
CA VAL A 115 -11.15 -24.27 19.89
C VAL A 115 -10.50 -23.06 20.57
N SER A 116 -10.22 -23.18 21.86
CA SER A 116 -9.50 -22.13 22.58
C SER A 116 -8.02 -22.19 22.24
N LEU A 117 -7.38 -21.03 22.06
CA LEU A 117 -5.92 -20.94 21.85
C LEU A 117 -5.14 -21.58 23.02
N PHE A 118 -5.69 -21.54 24.24
CA PHE A 118 -5.10 -22.19 25.42
C PHE A 118 -5.06 -23.72 25.30
N SER A 119 -6.05 -24.33 24.64
CA SER A 119 -6.05 -25.77 24.39
C SER A 119 -5.00 -26.17 23.33
N CYS A 120 -4.55 -25.22 22.52
CA CYS A 120 -3.61 -25.42 21.42
C CYS A 120 -2.18 -24.92 21.75
N LEU A 121 -1.84 -24.72 23.03
CA LEU A 121 -0.53 -24.20 23.44
C LEU A 121 0.65 -25.05 22.93
N LYS A 122 0.49 -26.37 22.85
CA LYS A 122 1.52 -27.29 22.32
C LYS A 122 1.80 -27.09 20.82
N ASP A 123 0.84 -26.51 20.10
CA ASP A 123 0.94 -26.23 18.67
C ASP A 123 1.31 -24.78 18.39
N ARG A 124 1.48 -23.93 19.42
CA ARG A 124 1.87 -22.53 19.26
C ARG A 124 3.17 -22.43 18.48
N LYS A 125 3.17 -21.56 17.48
CA LYS A 125 4.34 -21.29 16.64
C LYS A 125 4.48 -19.78 16.51
N ASP A 126 5.70 -19.29 16.67
CA ASP A 126 6.06 -17.97 16.19
C ASP A 126 6.43 -18.09 14.70
N PHE A 127 5.66 -17.39 13.87
CA PHE A 127 5.86 -17.34 12.42
C PHE A 127 6.77 -16.20 12.00
N GLY A 128 7.31 -15.40 12.93
CA GLY A 128 8.11 -14.21 12.64
C GLY A 128 7.29 -13.25 11.78
N PHE A 129 6.22 -12.70 12.35
CA PHE A 129 5.37 -11.74 11.66
C PHE A 129 6.16 -10.50 11.28
N PRO A 130 5.96 -9.98 10.06
CA PRO A 130 6.77 -8.91 9.51
C PRO A 130 6.32 -7.56 10.10
N GLN A 131 6.46 -7.39 11.42
CA GLN A 131 6.04 -6.18 12.13
C GLN A 131 6.82 -4.96 11.60
N GLU A 132 8.10 -5.11 11.29
CA GLU A 132 8.95 -4.05 10.77
C GLU A 132 8.46 -3.54 9.40
N ALA A 133 7.88 -4.42 8.58
CA ALA A 133 7.28 -4.04 7.29
C ALA A 133 5.94 -3.29 7.47
N LEU A 134 5.30 -3.41 8.63
CA LEU A 134 4.05 -2.72 8.98
C LEU A 134 4.25 -1.49 9.85
N ASP A 135 5.36 -1.38 10.58
CA ASP A 135 5.65 -0.32 11.56
C ASP A 135 6.79 0.61 11.14
N GLY A 136 7.55 0.30 10.07
CA GLY A 136 8.70 1.11 9.67
C GLY A 136 8.37 2.60 9.52
N GLU A 137 9.13 3.47 10.20
CA GLU A 137 8.97 4.93 10.20
C GLU A 137 9.31 5.60 8.85
N GLN A 138 9.95 4.88 7.93
CA GLN A 138 10.41 5.41 6.62
C GLN A 138 9.84 4.64 5.41
N VAL A 139 8.73 3.93 5.57
CA VAL A 139 8.14 3.20 4.44
C VAL A 139 7.41 4.20 3.55
N GLN A 140 7.86 4.35 2.31
CA GLN A 140 7.15 5.19 1.33
C GLN A 140 5.70 4.68 1.16
N LYS A 141 4.74 5.58 0.95
CA LYS A 141 3.31 5.26 0.78
C LYS A 141 3.07 4.07 -0.16
N ALA A 142 3.76 4.03 -1.31
CA ALA A 142 3.67 2.93 -2.28
C ALA A 142 4.12 1.58 -1.70
N GLN A 143 5.19 1.55 -0.91
CA GLN A 143 5.71 0.34 -0.27
C GLN A 143 4.74 -0.16 0.82
N ALA A 144 4.17 0.75 1.61
CA ALA A 144 3.17 0.42 2.62
C ALA A 144 1.91 -0.21 1.99
N ILE A 145 1.41 0.39 0.90
CA ILE A 145 0.28 -0.15 0.13
C ILE A 145 0.62 -1.53 -0.46
N ALA A 146 1.84 -1.73 -0.96
CA ALA A 146 2.25 -3.03 -1.46
C ALA A 146 2.37 -4.11 -0.38
N VAL A 147 2.85 -3.77 0.82
CA VAL A 147 2.86 -4.68 1.97
C VAL A 147 1.43 -5.08 2.34
N LEU A 148 0.50 -4.12 2.44
CA LEU A 148 -0.92 -4.40 2.70
C LEU A 148 -1.56 -5.26 1.60
N HIS A 149 -1.27 -4.94 0.34
CA HIS A 149 -1.77 -5.70 -0.81
C HIS A 149 -1.26 -7.15 -0.74
N GLU A 150 0.03 -7.37 -0.50
CA GLU A 150 0.59 -8.71 -0.43
C GLU A 150 0.08 -9.50 0.79
N MET A 151 -0.01 -8.89 1.97
CA MET A 151 -0.61 -9.56 3.15
C MET A 151 -2.05 -9.98 2.86
N THR A 152 -2.87 -9.07 2.34
CA THR A 152 -4.27 -9.34 1.98
C THR A 152 -4.38 -10.45 0.93
N ARG A 153 -3.48 -10.46 -0.06
CA ARG A 153 -3.44 -11.45 -1.14
C ARG A 153 -3.14 -12.85 -0.59
N GLN A 154 -2.15 -12.95 0.29
CA GLN A 154 -1.76 -14.22 0.88
C GLN A 154 -2.85 -14.77 1.81
N ILE A 155 -3.54 -13.92 2.57
CA ILE A 155 -4.70 -14.32 3.39
C ILE A 155 -5.83 -14.81 2.48
N TYR A 156 -6.19 -14.04 1.45
CA TYR A 156 -7.20 -14.47 0.48
C TYR A 156 -6.86 -15.83 -0.11
N SER A 157 -5.61 -16.04 -0.54
CA SER A 157 -5.14 -17.33 -1.07
C SER A 157 -5.30 -18.46 -0.07
N LEU A 158 -4.90 -18.24 1.19
CA LEU A 158 -5.01 -19.22 2.27
C LEU A 158 -6.47 -19.68 2.50
N PHE A 159 -7.41 -18.73 2.59
CA PHE A 159 -8.83 -19.03 2.83
C PHE A 159 -9.59 -19.52 1.58
N SER A 160 -9.07 -19.24 0.38
CA SER A 160 -9.64 -19.75 -0.89
C SER A 160 -9.38 -21.23 -1.13
N THR A 161 -8.45 -21.82 -0.37
CA THR A 161 -8.24 -23.26 -0.37
C THR A 161 -9.45 -23.99 0.22
N LYS A 162 -9.62 -25.27 -0.13
CA LYS A 162 -10.67 -26.14 0.45
C LYS A 162 -10.18 -26.91 1.70
N THR A 163 -9.12 -26.44 2.36
CA THR A 163 -8.42 -27.19 3.40
C THR A 163 -8.64 -26.65 4.82
N TRP A 164 -9.52 -25.66 4.98
CA TRP A 164 -9.93 -25.15 6.28
C TRP A 164 -10.75 -26.18 7.08
N PRO A 165 -10.79 -26.10 8.43
CA PRO A 165 -11.42 -27.11 9.27
C PRO A 165 -12.91 -27.24 8.96
N ALA A 166 -13.42 -28.47 8.83
CA ALA A 166 -14.84 -28.74 8.59
C ALA A 166 -15.82 -28.00 9.53
N PRO A 167 -15.48 -27.71 10.81
CA PRO A 167 -16.35 -26.92 11.69
C PRO A 167 -16.52 -25.45 11.31
N TRP A 168 -15.70 -24.87 10.44
CA TRP A 168 -15.89 -23.48 10.01
C TRP A 168 -17.11 -23.38 9.10
N GLU A 169 -18.01 -22.47 9.43
CA GLU A 169 -19.20 -22.29 8.60
C GLU A 169 -18.78 -21.66 7.27
N LYS A 170 -19.09 -22.35 6.17
CA LYS A 170 -18.74 -21.90 4.82
C LYS A 170 -19.20 -20.46 4.55
N SER A 171 -20.36 -20.06 5.08
CA SER A 171 -20.91 -18.72 4.90
C SER A 171 -19.99 -17.63 5.48
N LEU A 172 -19.31 -17.91 6.60
CA LEU A 172 -18.36 -16.98 7.22
C LEU A 172 -17.10 -16.85 6.37
N VAL A 173 -16.59 -17.98 5.85
CA VAL A 173 -15.41 -18.00 4.99
C VAL A 173 -15.71 -17.26 3.69
N ASP A 174 -16.86 -17.50 3.05
CA ASP A 174 -17.28 -16.80 1.84
C ASP A 174 -17.41 -15.28 2.07
N LYS A 175 -17.97 -14.84 3.20
CA LYS A 175 -18.05 -13.41 3.56
C LYS A 175 -16.66 -12.80 3.78
N LEU A 176 -15.75 -13.52 4.44
CA LEU A 176 -14.38 -13.06 4.65
C LEU A 176 -13.64 -12.92 3.31
N CYS A 177 -13.74 -13.92 2.43
CA CYS A 177 -13.12 -13.87 1.11
C CYS A 177 -13.67 -12.75 0.24
N ALA A 178 -14.98 -12.49 0.28
CA ALA A 178 -15.58 -11.37 -0.45
C ALA A 178 -15.01 -10.03 0.02
N GLY A 179 -14.93 -9.80 1.34
CA GLY A 179 -14.33 -8.59 1.89
C GLY A 179 -12.83 -8.44 1.56
N LEU A 180 -12.07 -9.52 1.65
CA LEU A 180 -10.65 -9.56 1.24
C LEU A 180 -10.48 -9.24 -0.25
N HIS A 181 -11.37 -9.75 -1.09
CA HIS A 181 -11.33 -9.49 -2.52
C HIS A 181 -11.61 -8.01 -2.84
N GLU A 182 -12.59 -7.41 -2.17
CA GLU A 182 -12.87 -5.96 -2.28
C GLU A 182 -11.64 -5.14 -1.87
N GLN A 183 -11.06 -5.43 -0.70
CA GLN A 183 -9.82 -4.77 -0.24
C GLN A 183 -8.66 -4.91 -1.23
N LEU A 184 -8.50 -6.09 -1.85
CA LEU A 184 -7.47 -6.29 -2.87
C LEU A 184 -7.65 -5.41 -4.10
N GLN A 185 -8.88 -5.18 -4.56
CA GLN A 185 -9.12 -4.29 -5.70
C GLN A 185 -8.82 -2.84 -5.34
N GLU A 186 -9.24 -2.39 -4.15
CA GLU A 186 -8.95 -1.03 -3.64
C GLU A 186 -7.44 -0.80 -3.54
N LEU A 187 -6.70 -1.70 -2.86
CA LEU A 187 -5.26 -1.60 -2.69
C LEU A 187 -4.51 -1.64 -4.03
N ARG A 188 -4.96 -2.45 -4.99
CA ARG A 188 -4.37 -2.50 -6.33
C ARG A 188 -4.56 -1.19 -7.08
N ALA A 189 -5.78 -0.66 -7.10
CA ALA A 189 -6.07 0.61 -7.76
C ALA A 189 -5.23 1.75 -7.16
N CYS A 190 -5.05 1.74 -5.84
CA CYS A 190 -4.19 2.67 -5.12
C CYS A 190 -2.73 2.55 -5.47
N LEU A 191 -2.19 1.33 -5.44
CA LEU A 191 -0.81 1.06 -5.80
C LEU A 191 -0.48 1.53 -7.23
N SER A 192 -1.42 1.32 -8.17
CA SER A 192 -1.26 1.78 -9.56
C SER A 192 -1.21 3.30 -9.70
N ARG A 193 -1.84 4.05 -8.79
CA ARG A 193 -1.78 5.53 -8.80
C ARG A 193 -0.48 6.05 -8.17
N GLU A 194 -0.02 5.40 -7.11
CA GLU A 194 1.18 5.79 -6.36
C GLU A 194 2.49 5.46 -7.07
N VAL A 195 2.58 4.30 -7.73
CA VAL A 195 3.86 3.83 -8.31
C VAL A 195 4.32 4.67 -9.53
N GLY A 196 3.42 5.36 -10.23
CA GLY A 196 3.77 6.15 -11.43
C GLY A 196 4.70 5.39 -12.40
N GLU A 197 5.57 6.10 -13.13
CA GLU A 197 6.69 5.48 -13.86
C GLU A 197 7.97 5.32 -13.00
N GLN A 198 7.96 5.70 -11.72
CA GLN A 198 9.18 6.05 -10.98
C GLN A 198 9.61 5.08 -9.86
N GLU A 199 8.74 4.25 -9.30
CA GLU A 199 9.18 3.24 -8.32
C GLU A 199 9.63 1.95 -9.03
N PRO A 200 10.92 1.55 -8.95
CA PRO A 200 11.39 0.35 -9.62
C PRO A 200 10.70 -0.89 -9.04
N ALA A 201 10.15 -1.75 -9.90
CA ALA A 201 9.49 -3.00 -9.50
C ALA A 201 10.31 -3.88 -8.52
N MET A 202 11.65 -3.71 -8.49
CA MET A 202 12.53 -4.40 -7.55
C MET A 202 12.37 -3.91 -6.10
N VAL A 203 12.17 -2.61 -5.86
CA VAL A 203 12.01 -2.06 -4.50
C VAL A 203 10.70 -2.55 -3.86
N LEU A 204 9.67 -2.71 -4.68
CA LEU A 204 8.38 -3.27 -4.26
C LEU A 204 8.45 -4.77 -3.95
N GLU A 205 9.19 -5.53 -4.75
CA GLU A 205 9.47 -6.96 -4.49
C GLU A 205 10.24 -7.12 -3.16
N ASP A 206 11.24 -6.28 -2.91
CA ASP A 206 12.02 -6.34 -1.67
C ASP A 206 11.15 -6.01 -0.44
N SER A 207 10.26 -5.03 -0.56
CA SER A 207 9.31 -4.62 0.49
C SER A 207 8.34 -5.75 0.88
N THR A 208 7.96 -6.60 -0.07
CA THR A 208 6.98 -7.68 0.12
C THR A 208 7.62 -9.05 0.43
N LEU A 209 8.95 -9.14 0.39
CA LEU A 209 9.68 -10.38 0.64
C LEU A 209 9.48 -10.93 2.05
N ALA A 210 9.44 -10.06 3.07
CA ALA A 210 9.22 -10.46 4.45
C ALA A 210 7.83 -11.10 4.63
N VAL A 211 6.81 -10.52 3.98
CA VAL A 211 5.44 -11.06 3.93
C VAL A 211 5.42 -12.43 3.27
N SER A 212 6.07 -12.57 2.11
CA SER A 212 6.13 -13.85 1.38
C SER A 212 6.76 -14.95 2.22
N LYS A 213 7.88 -14.66 2.90
CA LYS A 213 8.54 -15.60 3.81
C LYS A 213 7.65 -15.98 4.99
N HIS A 214 6.92 -15.02 5.54
CA HIS A 214 5.99 -15.24 6.65
C HIS A 214 4.87 -16.23 6.28
N PHE A 215 4.18 -16.02 5.16
CA PHE A 215 3.13 -16.94 4.70
C PHE A 215 3.66 -18.30 4.22
N HIS A 216 4.89 -18.34 3.71
CA HIS A 216 5.55 -19.60 3.42
C HIS A 216 5.73 -20.45 4.70
N ARG A 217 6.17 -19.84 5.80
CA ARG A 217 6.27 -20.53 7.12
C ARG A 217 4.92 -21.00 7.64
N ILE A 218 3.86 -20.21 7.49
CA ILE A 218 2.49 -20.62 7.82
C ILE A 218 2.07 -21.85 7.01
N SER A 219 2.34 -21.85 5.72
CA SER A 219 1.98 -22.95 4.81
C SER A 219 2.69 -24.26 5.20
N LEU A 220 3.99 -24.19 5.47
CA LEU A 220 4.78 -25.34 5.94
C LEU A 220 4.27 -25.87 7.28
N TYR A 221 3.95 -24.98 8.22
CA TYR A 221 3.39 -25.36 9.52
C TYR A 221 2.05 -26.08 9.39
N LEU A 222 1.14 -25.58 8.55
CA LEU A 222 -0.15 -26.24 8.31
C LEU A 222 0.04 -27.65 7.74
N GLN A 223 1.01 -27.83 6.84
CA GLN A 223 1.38 -29.14 6.29
C GLN A 223 1.96 -30.07 7.37
N GLU A 224 2.92 -29.58 8.16
CA GLU A 224 3.57 -30.32 9.26
C GLU A 224 2.53 -30.81 10.28
N LYS A 225 1.58 -29.93 10.63
CA LYS A 225 0.50 -30.23 11.57
C LYS A 225 -0.71 -30.92 10.92
N LYS A 226 -0.60 -31.34 9.66
CA LYS A 226 -1.65 -32.05 8.90
C LYS A 226 -3.01 -31.35 8.95
N PHE A 227 -3.00 -30.02 8.90
CA PHE A 227 -4.21 -29.20 8.92
C PHE A 227 -5.11 -29.48 10.13
N SER A 228 -4.53 -29.80 11.29
CA SER A 228 -5.29 -30.08 12.51
C SER A 228 -6.13 -28.87 12.96
N PRO A 229 -7.20 -29.08 13.76
CA PRO A 229 -7.98 -27.97 14.30
C PRO A 229 -7.15 -26.97 15.10
N CYS A 230 -6.15 -27.44 15.87
CA CYS A 230 -5.25 -26.56 16.61
C CYS A 230 -4.30 -25.78 15.71
N ALA A 231 -3.81 -26.38 14.63
CA ALA A 231 -2.99 -25.66 13.65
C ALA A 231 -3.77 -24.51 13.02
N TRP A 232 -5.03 -24.75 12.66
CA TRP A 232 -5.89 -23.70 12.12
C TRP A 232 -6.27 -22.63 13.14
N GLU A 233 -6.43 -22.97 14.42
CA GLU A 233 -6.64 -21.96 15.46
C GLU A 233 -5.43 -21.05 15.64
N VAL A 234 -4.22 -21.62 15.62
CA VAL A 234 -2.96 -20.86 15.67
C VAL A 234 -2.83 -19.94 14.45
N VAL A 235 -3.12 -20.44 13.25
CA VAL A 235 -3.10 -19.63 12.02
C VAL A 235 -4.19 -18.56 12.04
N ARG A 236 -5.41 -18.88 12.47
CA ARG A 236 -6.51 -17.91 12.61
C ARG A 236 -6.12 -16.76 13.54
N ALA A 237 -5.47 -17.07 14.66
CA ALA A 237 -4.95 -16.06 15.59
C ALA A 237 -3.86 -15.19 14.94
N GLU A 238 -2.97 -15.79 14.14
CA GLU A 238 -1.94 -15.04 13.41
C GLU A 238 -2.56 -14.10 12.35
N ILE A 239 -3.63 -14.54 11.66
CA ILE A 239 -4.36 -13.68 10.72
C ILE A 239 -5.12 -12.56 11.44
N MET A 240 -5.68 -12.83 12.62
CA MET A 240 -6.26 -11.75 13.45
C MET A 240 -5.22 -10.69 13.81
N ARG A 241 -3.98 -11.11 14.12
CA ARG A 241 -2.88 -10.17 14.38
C ARG A 241 -2.63 -9.23 13.21
N TYR A 242 -2.66 -9.72 11.96
CA TYR A 242 -2.58 -8.86 10.78
C TYR A 242 -3.65 -7.77 10.75
N PHE A 243 -4.93 -8.12 10.92
CA PHE A 243 -6.01 -7.15 10.85
C PHE A 243 -5.97 -6.13 11.99
N SER A 244 -5.46 -6.53 13.16
CA SER A 244 -5.20 -5.61 14.27
C SER A 244 -4.02 -4.68 13.99
N SER A 245 -2.88 -5.18 13.51
CA SER A 245 -1.68 -4.37 13.28
C SER A 245 -1.80 -3.45 12.05
N SER A 246 -2.52 -3.86 11.01
CA SER A 246 -2.68 -3.07 9.78
C SER A 246 -3.50 -1.79 9.96
N ALA A 247 -4.28 -1.66 11.05
CA ALA A 247 -4.98 -0.43 11.37
C ALA A 247 -4.01 0.75 11.57
N ASN A 248 -2.89 0.52 12.26
CA ASN A 248 -1.89 1.56 12.52
C ASN A 248 -1.23 2.02 11.22
N LEU A 249 -0.87 1.09 10.34
CA LEU A 249 -0.29 1.42 9.04
C LEU A 249 -1.29 2.23 8.18
N LEU A 250 -2.56 1.85 8.20
CA LEU A 250 -3.59 2.56 7.45
C LEU A 250 -3.80 3.99 7.95
N GLU A 251 -3.77 4.22 9.26
CA GLU A 251 -3.84 5.58 9.81
C GLU A 251 -2.61 6.42 9.42
N ARG A 252 -1.42 5.81 9.34
CA ARG A 252 -0.21 6.51 8.86
C ARG A 252 -0.30 6.92 7.40
N ILE A 253 -0.78 6.02 6.52
CA ILE A 253 -0.99 6.33 5.09
C ILE A 253 -1.92 7.55 4.91
N LYS A 254 -2.88 7.76 5.82
CA LYS A 254 -3.77 8.93 5.81
C LYS A 254 -3.13 10.20 6.40
N SER A 255 -2.21 10.07 7.34
CA SER A 255 -1.59 11.22 8.01
C SER A 255 -0.50 11.92 7.21
N GLU A 256 -0.03 11.29 6.13
CA GLU A 256 0.95 11.86 5.20
C GLU A 256 0.30 12.68 4.07
N GLU A 257 -1.00 12.97 4.19
CA GLU A 257 -1.79 13.83 3.29
C GLU A 257 -1.92 15.26 3.83
#